data_AF-A0A968PK54-F1
#
_entry.id   AF-A0A968PK54-F1
#
_cell.length_a   1.000
_cell.length_b   1.000
_cell.length_c   1.000
_cell.angle_alpha   90.00
_cell.angle_beta   90.00
_cell.angle_gamma   90.00
#
_symmetry.space_group_name_H-M   'P 1'
#
loop_
_entity.id
_entity.type
_entity.pdbx_description
1 polymer ?
#
loop_
_entity_poly.entity_id
_entity_poly.type
_entity_poly.pdbx_seq_one_letter_code
_entity_poly.pdbx_strand_id
1 'polypeptide(L)'
;MNTETTLPLQFDNTLCVNIALPLPSHQARALVPAGTPINLVEVFPGRAVLVISFSHYRESPFGDYTEAVIALMATHERSFP
;
A
#
# COMPACT_ATOMS: atom_id res chain seq x y z
N MET A 1 -1.24 6.17 36.57
CA MET A 1 -2.19 6.21 35.44
C MET A 1 -1.40 6.80 34.28
N ASN A 2 -0.88 5.97 33.37
CA ASN A 2 -0.11 6.45 32.22
C ASN A 2 -1.10 6.82 31.13
N THR A 3 -1.25 8.11 30.87
CA THR A 3 -2.00 8.62 29.72
C THR A 3 -1.13 8.41 28.49
N GLU A 4 -1.34 7.32 27.75
CA GLU A 4 -0.72 7.15 26.43
C GLU A 4 -1.23 8.27 25.54
N THR A 5 -0.35 9.23 25.25
CA THR A 5 -0.63 10.29 24.30
C THR A 5 -0.21 9.76 22.95
N THR A 6 -1.14 9.21 22.18
CA THR A 6 -0.92 8.90 20.77
C THR A 6 -0.82 10.21 19.99
N LEU A 7 0.38 10.77 19.93
CA LEU A 7 0.66 11.85 18.98
C LEU A 7 0.47 11.29 17.56
N PRO A 8 -0.18 12.05 16.65
CA PRO A 8 -0.33 11.60 15.27
C PRO A 8 1.06 11.40 14.64
N LEU A 9 1.26 10.22 14.07
CA LEU A 9 2.43 9.93 13.25
C LEU A 9 2.35 10.76 11.97
N GLN A 10 3.13 11.83 11.92
CA GLN A 10 3.16 12.77 10.81
C GLN A 10 4.51 12.65 10.08
N PHE A 11 4.46 12.51 8.75
CA PHE A 11 5.61 12.30 7.89
C PHE A 11 5.67 13.41 6.81
N ASP A 12 5.95 14.65 7.24
CA ASP A 12 5.83 15.84 6.38
C ASP A 12 6.97 15.99 5.36
N ASN A 13 8.12 15.36 5.61
CA ASN A 13 9.32 15.49 4.78
C ASN A 13 9.65 14.14 4.12
N THR A 14 8.76 13.70 3.22
CA THR A 14 8.86 12.42 2.51
C THR A 14 9.20 12.64 1.03
N LEU A 15 10.28 12.02 0.56
CA LEU A 15 10.56 11.87 -0.87
C LEU A 15 10.11 10.48 -1.31
N CYS A 16 9.29 10.38 -2.36
CA CYS A 16 8.85 9.08 -2.86
C CYS A 16 9.00 8.95 -4.38
N VAL A 17 9.35 7.74 -4.82
CA VAL A 17 9.32 7.32 -6.23
C VAL A 17 8.43 6.10 -6.34
N ASN A 18 7.41 6.20 -7.19
CA ASN A 18 6.43 5.14 -7.41
C ASN A 18 6.54 4.61 -8.84
N ILE A 19 6.49 3.28 -8.97
CA ILE A 19 6.42 2.59 -10.26
C ILE A 19 5.16 1.74 -10.25
N ALA A 20 4.29 1.94 -11.24
CA ALA A 20 3.11 1.12 -11.46
C ALA A 20 3.32 0.19 -12.67
N LEU A 21 3.12 -1.11 -12.47
CA LEU A 21 3.39 -2.14 -13.48
C LEU A 21 2.19 -3.09 -13.59
N PRO A 22 1.86 -3.56 -14.82
CA PRO A 22 0.84 -4.57 -15.00
C PRO A 22 1.37 -5.96 -14.58
N LEU A 23 0.62 -6.67 -13.73
CA LEU A 23 0.90 -8.04 -13.28
C LEU A 23 -0.27 -8.96 -13.68
N PRO A 24 -0.05 -10.20 -14.16
CA PRO A 24 -1.15 -11.14 -14.40
C PRO A 24 -2.05 -11.29 -13.17
N SER A 25 -3.36 -11.13 -13.33
CA SER A 25 -4.30 -11.07 -12.20
C SER A 25 -4.31 -12.34 -11.34
N HIS A 26 -4.06 -13.51 -11.93
CA HIS A 26 -3.95 -14.76 -11.19
C HIS A 26 -2.71 -14.78 -10.26
N GLN A 27 -1.60 -14.17 -10.69
CA GLN A 27 -0.39 -14.04 -9.84
C GLN A 27 -0.60 -13.00 -8.76
N ALA A 28 -1.22 -11.87 -9.09
CA ALA A 28 -1.61 -10.86 -8.11
C ALA A 28 -2.52 -11.46 -7.02
N ARG A 29 -3.52 -12.26 -7.40
CA ARG A 29 -4.42 -12.92 -6.45
C ARG A 29 -3.70 -13.92 -5.55
N ALA A 30 -2.66 -14.60 -6.04
CA ALA A 30 -1.86 -15.52 -5.23
C ALA A 30 -1.08 -14.81 -4.10
N LEU A 31 -0.85 -13.49 -4.20
CA LEU A 31 -0.22 -12.68 -3.15
C LEU A 31 -1.20 -12.22 -2.06
N VAL A 32 -2.51 -12.40 -2.29
CA VAL A 32 -3.55 -11.97 -1.37
C VAL A 32 -3.94 -13.14 -0.46
N PRO A 33 -4.04 -12.95 0.87
CA PRO A 33 -4.52 -14.00 1.76
C PRO A 33 -5.88 -14.55 1.30
N ALA A 34 -6.02 -15.88 1.34
CA ALA A 34 -7.25 -16.54 0.93
C ALA A 34 -8.47 -16.00 1.71
N GLY A 35 -9.57 -15.74 1.01
CA GLY A 35 -10.79 -15.20 1.60
C GLY A 35 -10.80 -13.69 1.84
N THR A 36 -9.75 -12.95 1.49
CA THR A 36 -9.76 -11.48 1.58
C THR A 36 -10.79 -10.90 0.59
N PRO A 37 -11.83 -10.18 1.05
CA PRO A 37 -12.93 -9.69 0.20
C PRO A 37 -12.52 -8.41 -0.53
N ILE A 38 -11.61 -8.56 -1.48
CA ILE A 38 -11.11 -7.48 -2.33
C ILE A 38 -11.22 -7.83 -3.80
N ASN A 39 -11.46 -6.81 -4.60
CA ASN A 39 -11.40 -6.84 -6.05
C ASN A 39 -10.10 -6.17 -6.50
N LEU A 40 -9.25 -6.92 -7.20
CA LEU A 40 -8.01 -6.39 -7.76
C LEU A 40 -8.37 -5.41 -8.89
N VAL A 41 -7.76 -4.23 -8.88
CA VAL A 41 -7.95 -3.23 -9.94
C VAL A 41 -7.12 -3.65 -11.15
N GLU A 42 -7.79 -3.83 -12.28
CA GLU A 42 -7.16 -4.15 -13.55
C GLU A 42 -7.06 -2.89 -14.43
N VAL A 43 -5.87 -2.66 -15.02
CA VAL A 43 -5.65 -1.59 -16.02
C VAL A 43 -5.78 -2.09 -17.45
N PHE A 44 -5.65 -3.41 -17.65
CA PHE A 44 -5.95 -4.12 -18.89
C PHE A 44 -6.60 -5.46 -18.53
N PRO A 45 -7.38 -6.09 -19.44
CA PRO A 45 -8.01 -7.38 -19.17
C PRO A 45 -7.00 -8.43 -18.68
N GLY A 46 -7.23 -8.95 -17.47
CA GLY A 46 -6.37 -9.95 -16.83
C GLY A 46 -5.03 -9.42 -16.32
N ARG A 47 -4.89 -8.08 -16.19
CA ARG A 47 -3.69 -7.40 -15.69
C ARG A 47 -4.03 -6.47 -14.52
N ALA A 48 -3.78 -6.96 -13.31
CA ALA A 48 -3.85 -6.17 -12.08
C ALA A 48 -2.70 -5.16 -12.00
N VAL A 49 -2.86 -4.11 -11.18
CA VAL A 49 -1.81 -3.11 -10.94
C VAL A 49 -0.97 -3.48 -9.71
N LEU A 50 0.32 -3.68 -9.93
CA LEU A 50 1.34 -3.72 -8.89
C LEU A 50 1.99 -2.34 -8.77
N VAL A 51 2.07 -1.81 -7.55
CA VAL A 51 2.79 -0.57 -7.23
C VAL A 51 4.01 -0.92 -6.40
N ILE A 52 5.17 -0.42 -6.82
CA ILE A 52 6.41 -0.45 -6.05
C ILE A 52 6.73 0.99 -5.67
N SER A 53 6.88 1.25 -4.37
CA SER A 53 7.20 2.56 -3.82
C SER A 53 8.54 2.51 -3.11
N PHE A 54 9.41 3.48 -3.38
CA PHE A 54 10.59 3.74 -2.59
C PHE A 54 10.41 5.09 -1.91
N SER A 55 10.33 5.08 -0.59
CA SER A 55 10.10 6.27 0.23
C SER A 55 11.32 6.54 1.09
N HIS A 56 11.77 7.80 1.12
CA HIS A 56 12.77 8.28 2.05
C HIS A 56 12.09 9.29 2.97
N TYR A 57 11.91 8.89 4.22
CA TYR A 57 11.32 9.69 5.28
C TYR A 57 12.43 10.43 6.01
N ARG A 58 12.34 11.75 6.03
CA ARG A 58 13.27 12.64 6.73
C ARG A 58 12.57 13.29 7.90
N GLU A 59 13.32 13.58 8.96
CA GLU A 59 12.81 14.29 10.15
C GLU A 59 11.58 13.59 10.77
N SER A 60 11.51 12.25 10.64
CA SER A 60 10.39 11.49 11.19
C SER A 60 10.53 11.29 12.71
N PRO A 61 9.45 10.92 13.42
CA PRO A 61 9.51 10.55 14.84
C PRO A 61 10.48 9.40 15.16
N PHE A 62 10.92 8.64 14.16
CA PHE A 62 11.84 7.52 14.28
C PHE A 62 13.25 7.83 13.75
N GLY A 63 13.51 9.09 13.36
CA GLY A 63 14.70 9.50 12.63
C GLY A 63 14.56 9.31 11.11
N ASP A 64 15.67 9.51 10.39
CA ASP A 64 15.69 9.37 8.93
C ASP A 64 15.77 7.89 8.55
N TYR A 65 14.86 7.44 7.67
CA TYR A 65 14.87 6.07 7.16
C TYR A 65 14.30 5.96 5.76
N THR A 66 14.60 4.84 5.11
CA THR A 66 14.12 4.52 3.77
C THR A 66 13.30 3.24 3.83
N GLU A 67 12.21 3.20 3.07
CA GLU A 67 11.29 2.07 2.98
C GLU A 67 11.08 1.69 1.51
N ALA A 68 10.94 0.39 1.25
CA ALA A 68 10.46 -0.13 -0.01
C ALA A 68 9.13 -0.85 0.24
N VAL A 69 8.07 -0.43 -0.46
CA VAL A 69 6.73 -0.99 -0.35
C VAL A 69 6.33 -1.61 -1.67
N ILE A 70 5.74 -2.80 -1.59
CA ILE A 70 5.07 -3.47 -2.71
C ILE A 70 3.60 -3.57 -2.35
N ALA A 71 2.74 -3.06 -3.23
CA ALA A 71 1.29 -3.03 -3.02
C ALA A 71 0.54 -3.47 -4.28
N LEU A 72 -0.62 -4.11 -4.08
CA LEU A 72 -1.58 -4.36 -5.14
C LEU A 72 -2.71 -3.33 -5.02
N MET A 73 -3.09 -2.73 -6.14
CA MET A 73 -4.26 -1.85 -6.15
C MET A 73 -5.52 -2.71 -6.09
N ALA A 74 -6.38 -2.43 -5.11
CA ALA A 74 -7.61 -3.17 -4.90
C ALA A 74 -8.71 -2.27 -4.33
N THR A 75 -9.95 -2.64 -4.59
CA THR A 75 -11.13 -2.07 -3.92
C THR A 75 -11.73 -3.09 -2.99
N HIS A 76 -12.19 -2.67 -1.82
CA HIS A 76 -13.07 -3.49 -1.00
C HIS A 76 -14.45 -3.56 -1.63
N GLU A 77 -15.11 -4.72 -1.51
CA GLU A 77 -16.56 -4.77 -1.69
C GLU A 77 -17.19 -3.89 -0.61
N ARG A 78 -17.70 -2.73 -0.99
CA ARG A 78 -18.68 -2.04 -0.14
C ARG A 78 -19.96 -2.87 -0.24
N SER A 79 -20.28 -3.60 0.82
CA SER A 79 -21.67 -3.97 1.10
C SER A 79 -22.43 -2.66 1.29
N PHE A 80 -23.13 -2.20 0.25
CA PHE A 80 -24.17 -1.20 0.46
C PHE A 80 -25.28 -1.88 1.27
N PRO A 81 -25.70 -1.33 2.43
CA PRO A 81 -26.94 -1.76 3.06
C PRO A 81 -28.15 -1.47 2.17
#